data_AF-A0A5N7ZFX4-F1
#
_entry.id   AF-A0A5N7ZFX4-F1
#
_cell.length_a   1.000
_cell.length_b   1.000
_cell.length_c   1.000
_cell.angle_alpha   90.00
_cell.angle_beta   90.00
_cell.angle_gamma   90.00
#
_symmetry.space_group_name_H-M   'P 1'
#
loop_
_entity.id
_entity.type
_entity.pdbx_description
1 polymer ?
#
loop_
_entity_poly.entity_id
_entity_poly.type
_entity_poly.pdbx_seq_one_letter_code
_entity_poly.pdbx_strand_id
1 'polypeptide(L)'
;SVFALSQRGASSAQARWMADKENAADLIGGVNLGSHDRQVAKVLLDLSTTAQINDSLKVGSAFLDEIKKINRLHKNSVEQAGFAVLKAPDIPSVLVETAFISNPQEEALLRSTSHQDKLAQAMMTGIQRYFTANPPLARLGDVS
;
A
#
# COMPACT_ATOMS: atom_id res chain seq x y z
N SER A 1 -7.03 -8.66 1.00
CA SER A 1 -5.61 -8.71 1.42
C SER A 1 -5.02 -7.31 1.46
N VAL A 2 -3.77 -7.12 1.89
CA VAL A 2 -3.06 -5.82 1.78
C VAL A 2 -1.73 -6.03 1.08
N PHE A 3 -1.43 -5.17 0.12
CA PHE A 3 -0.25 -5.26 -0.73
C PHE A 3 0.60 -3.99 -0.67
N ALA A 4 1.92 -4.17 -0.80
CA ALA A 4 2.89 -3.09 -0.96
C ALA A 4 3.79 -3.34 -2.18
N LEU A 5 4.53 -2.31 -2.60
CA LEU A 5 5.45 -2.42 -3.73
C LEU A 5 6.60 -3.41 -3.43
N SER A 6 7.02 -4.17 -4.44
CA SER A 6 8.32 -4.85 -4.48
C SER A 6 9.05 -4.57 -5.78
N GLN A 7 10.35 -4.32 -5.68
CA GLN A 7 11.27 -4.19 -6.81
C GLN A 7 12.01 -5.49 -7.15
N ARG A 8 11.96 -6.50 -6.26
CA ARG A 8 12.77 -7.73 -6.36
C ARG A 8 11.97 -8.99 -6.70
N GLY A 9 10.66 -8.83 -6.93
CA GLY A 9 9.74 -9.93 -7.24
C GLY A 9 8.59 -10.05 -6.25
N ALA A 10 7.57 -10.83 -6.61
CA ALA A 10 6.37 -10.98 -5.80
C ALA A 10 6.59 -11.96 -4.63
N SER A 11 5.97 -11.69 -3.48
CA SER A 11 6.00 -12.55 -2.30
C SER A 11 5.22 -13.86 -2.49
N SER A 12 4.30 -13.90 -3.44
CA SER A 12 3.50 -15.08 -3.78
C SER A 12 3.06 -15.06 -5.25
N ALA A 13 2.62 -16.21 -5.77
CA ALA A 13 2.05 -16.30 -7.11
C ALA A 13 0.75 -15.48 -7.23
N GLN A 14 -0.03 -15.43 -6.15
CA GLN A 14 -1.26 -14.65 -6.04
C GLN A 14 -0.96 -13.15 -6.11
N ALA A 15 0.04 -12.67 -5.35
CA ALA A 15 0.48 -11.28 -5.41
C ALA A 15 1.00 -10.89 -6.80
N ARG A 16 1.72 -11.79 -7.49
CA ARG A 16 2.15 -11.58 -8.87
C ARG A 16 0.95 -11.43 -9.81
N TRP A 17 0.02 -12.38 -9.78
CA TRP A 17 -1.16 -12.36 -10.63
C TRP A 17 -2.01 -11.10 -10.40
N MET A 18 -2.17 -10.67 -9.14
CA MET A 18 -2.89 -9.45 -8.81
C MET A 18 -2.18 -8.21 -9.38
N ALA A 19 -0.86 -8.11 -9.25
CA ALA A 19 -0.11 -7.00 -9.83
C ALA A 19 -0.25 -6.93 -11.35
N ASP A 20 -0.16 -8.06 -12.05
CA ASP A 20 -0.32 -8.10 -13.51
C ASP A 20 -1.72 -7.62 -13.93
N LYS A 21 -2.77 -8.01 -13.19
CA LYS A 21 -4.14 -7.58 -13.41
C LYS A 21 -4.33 -6.07 -13.19
N GLU A 22 -3.87 -5.53 -12.07
CA GLU A 22 -4.01 -4.10 -11.76
C GLU A 22 -3.18 -3.23 -12.70
N ASN A 23 -1.97 -3.66 -13.07
CA ASN A 23 -1.11 -2.96 -14.03
C ASN A 23 -1.74 -2.89 -15.43
N ALA A 24 -2.47 -3.93 -15.84
CA ALA A 24 -3.18 -3.92 -17.13
C ALA A 24 -4.34 -2.91 -17.14
N ALA A 25 -4.94 -2.62 -15.98
CA ALA A 25 -5.97 -1.59 -15.84
C ALA A 25 -5.40 -0.16 -15.82
N ASP A 26 -4.16 0.01 -15.35
CA ASP A 26 -3.49 1.31 -15.13
C ASP A 26 -2.77 1.87 -16.39
N LEU A 27 -2.81 1.16 -17.52
CA LEU A 27 -2.17 1.52 -18.81
C LEU A 27 -2.68 2.85 -19.45
N ILE A 28 -3.48 3.64 -18.73
CA ILE A 28 -4.11 4.90 -19.18
C ILE A 28 -3.40 6.17 -18.63
N GLY A 29 -2.47 6.07 -17.66
CA GLY A 29 -1.80 7.27 -17.11
C GLY A 29 -0.35 7.04 -16.71
N GLY A 30 0.61 7.48 -17.53
CA GLY A 30 2.05 7.34 -17.25
C GLY A 30 2.76 8.67 -17.00
N VAL A 31 3.66 8.72 -16.01
CA VAL A 31 4.60 9.83 -15.79
C VAL A 31 6.04 9.31 -15.88
N ASN A 32 6.89 10.04 -16.59
CA ASN A 32 8.29 9.71 -16.86
C ASN A 32 9.18 10.73 -16.14
N LEU A 33 10.17 10.28 -15.36
CA LEU A 33 11.09 11.15 -14.64
C LEU A 33 12.51 11.01 -15.23
N GLY A 34 13.03 12.14 -15.73
CA GLY A 34 14.31 12.29 -16.42
C GLY A 34 15.54 12.34 -15.50
N SER A 35 16.72 12.45 -16.11
CA SER A 35 18.04 12.15 -15.53
C SER A 35 18.93 13.38 -15.30
N HIS A 36 19.75 13.37 -14.23
CA HIS A 36 21.23 13.37 -14.23
C HIS A 36 21.84 13.65 -12.83
N ASP A 37 22.36 12.60 -12.16
CA ASP A 37 23.73 12.51 -11.58
C ASP A 37 23.97 11.06 -11.09
N ARG A 38 24.57 10.20 -11.91
CA ARG A 38 24.08 8.82 -12.07
C ARG A 38 24.35 7.82 -10.94
N GLN A 39 25.32 8.04 -10.06
CA GLN A 39 25.67 7.03 -9.06
C GLN A 39 25.23 7.43 -7.65
N VAL A 40 25.58 8.62 -7.17
CA VAL A 40 25.13 9.10 -5.85
C VAL A 40 23.62 9.35 -5.87
N ALA A 41 23.07 10.00 -6.90
CA ALA A 41 21.62 10.19 -6.98
C ALA A 41 20.88 8.85 -7.12
N LYS A 42 21.48 7.85 -7.77
CA LYS A 42 20.91 6.49 -7.83
C LYS A 42 20.92 5.82 -6.46
N VAL A 43 22.01 5.89 -5.70
CA VAL A 43 22.05 5.33 -4.34
C VAL A 43 21.05 6.04 -3.43
N LEU A 44 20.97 7.37 -3.49
CA LEU A 44 20.00 8.13 -2.71
C LEU A 44 18.55 7.79 -3.10
N LEU A 45 18.28 7.63 -4.40
CA LEU A 45 16.98 7.19 -4.90
C LEU A 45 16.64 5.77 -4.44
N ASP A 46 17.59 4.84 -4.51
CA ASP A 46 17.41 3.45 -4.06
C ASP A 46 17.16 3.41 -2.54
N LEU A 47 17.87 4.23 -1.77
CA LEU A 47 17.66 4.38 -0.32
C LEU A 47 16.29 4.99 0.00
N SER A 48 15.90 6.07 -0.69
CA SER A 48 14.58 6.69 -0.53
C SER A 48 13.47 5.70 -0.85
N THR A 49 13.61 4.98 -1.96
CA THR A 49 12.64 3.95 -2.36
C THR A 49 12.58 2.81 -1.35
N THR A 50 13.73 2.39 -0.80
CA THR A 50 13.76 1.35 0.25
C THR A 50 13.05 1.83 1.53
N ALA A 51 13.29 3.07 1.96
CA ALA A 51 12.61 3.65 3.11
C ALA A 51 11.10 3.75 2.87
N GLN A 52 10.69 4.21 1.69
CA GLN A 52 9.30 4.30 1.26
C GLN A 52 8.60 2.93 1.24
N ILE A 53 9.25 1.87 0.73
CA ILE A 53 8.72 0.50 0.78
C ILE A 53 8.59 0.04 2.23
N ASN A 54 9.59 0.28 3.08
CA ASN A 54 9.55 -0.10 4.48
C ASN A 54 8.39 0.59 5.22
N ASP A 55 8.17 1.87 4.98
CA ASP A 55 7.04 2.60 5.57
C ASP A 55 5.70 2.12 5.01
N SER A 56 5.63 1.78 3.72
CA SER A 56 4.45 1.15 3.12
C SER A 56 4.11 -0.19 3.78
N LEU A 57 5.12 -1.00 4.13
CA LEU A 57 4.93 -2.26 4.86
C LEU A 57 4.41 -2.02 6.28
N LYS A 58 4.88 -0.98 6.97
CA LYS A 58 4.39 -0.61 8.31
C LYS A 58 2.93 -0.14 8.26
N VAL A 59 2.60 0.77 7.34
CA VAL A 59 1.20 1.21 7.11
C VAL A 59 0.32 0.01 6.77
N GLY A 60 0.76 -0.84 5.84
CA GLY A 60 0.02 -2.03 5.43
C GLY A 60 -0.23 -3.01 6.58
N SER A 61 0.75 -3.15 7.49
CA SER A 61 0.61 -3.99 8.68
C SER A 61 -0.41 -3.41 9.66
N ALA A 62 -0.37 -2.09 9.88
CA ALA A 62 -1.38 -1.41 10.70
C ALA A 62 -2.80 -1.55 10.10
N PHE A 63 -2.93 -1.52 8.78
CA PHE A 63 -4.20 -1.74 8.10
C PHE A 63 -4.69 -3.18 8.26
N LEU A 64 -3.83 -4.17 8.05
CA LEU A 64 -4.17 -5.59 8.25
C LEU A 64 -4.68 -5.84 9.68
N ASP A 65 -4.01 -5.24 10.67
CA ASP A 65 -4.36 -5.40 12.08
C ASP A 65 -5.75 -4.87 12.43
N GLU A 66 -6.23 -3.83 11.75
CA GLU A 66 -7.56 -3.27 11.94
C GLU A 66 -8.61 -3.99 11.08
N ILE A 67 -8.31 -4.25 9.80
CA ILE A 67 -9.26 -4.90 8.87
C ILE A 67 -9.57 -6.34 9.29
N LYS A 68 -8.60 -7.07 9.85
CA LYS A 68 -8.82 -8.46 10.32
C LYS A 68 -9.88 -8.59 11.43
N LYS A 69 -10.21 -7.48 12.10
CA LYS A 69 -11.27 -7.43 13.13
C LYS A 69 -12.67 -7.38 12.52
N ILE A 70 -12.75 -7.01 11.24
CA ILE A 70 -14.02 -6.84 10.51
C ILE A 70 -14.23 -8.02 9.57
N ASN A 71 -13.21 -8.38 8.79
CA ASN A 71 -13.26 -9.41 7.76
C ASN A 71 -12.22 -10.50 7.97
N ARG A 72 -12.53 -11.70 7.48
CA ARG A 72 -11.53 -12.75 7.33
C ARG A 72 -10.57 -12.36 6.22
N LEU A 73 -9.29 -12.28 6.54
CA LEU A 73 -8.25 -12.02 5.56
C LEU A 73 -7.80 -13.30 4.88
N HIS A 74 -7.43 -13.18 3.61
CA HIS A 74 -6.84 -14.28 2.83
C HIS A 74 -5.37 -14.52 3.20
N LYS A 75 -4.69 -13.49 3.70
CA LYS A 75 -3.31 -13.50 4.19
C LYS A 75 -3.20 -12.67 5.45
N ASN A 76 -2.43 -13.16 6.41
CA ASN A 76 -2.21 -12.51 7.70
C ASN A 76 -0.99 -11.56 7.70
N SER A 77 -0.35 -11.36 6.54
CA SER A 77 0.81 -10.51 6.35
C SER A 77 0.65 -9.67 5.10
N VAL A 78 1.34 -8.53 5.05
CA VAL A 78 1.39 -7.69 3.84
C VAL A 78 2.10 -8.49 2.75
N GLU A 79 1.45 -8.60 1.60
CA GLU A 79 2.07 -9.21 0.42
C GLU A 79 2.74 -8.12 -0.42
N GLN A 80 3.70 -8.50 -1.27
CA GLN A 80 4.40 -7.56 -2.11
C GLN A 80 4.44 -8.03 -3.56
N ALA A 81 4.30 -7.11 -4.50
CA ALA A 81 4.50 -7.35 -5.93
C ALA A 81 4.75 -6.03 -6.68
N GLY A 82 5.01 -6.11 -7.98
CA GLY A 82 5.35 -4.97 -8.82
C GLY A 82 4.16 -4.14 -9.28
N PHE A 83 3.30 -3.68 -8.36
CA PHE A 83 2.15 -2.83 -8.67
C PHE A 83 2.59 -1.45 -9.18
N ALA A 84 2.15 -1.06 -10.38
CA ALA A 84 2.44 0.23 -11.02
C ALA A 84 1.83 1.39 -10.24
N VAL A 85 0.57 1.24 -9.81
CA VAL A 85 -0.17 2.20 -8.97
C VAL A 85 0.52 2.51 -7.64
N LEU A 86 1.43 1.65 -7.17
CA LEU A 86 2.18 1.86 -5.93
C LEU A 86 3.56 2.49 -6.16
N LYS A 87 3.92 2.84 -7.40
CA LYS A 87 5.22 3.47 -7.77
C LYS A 87 5.19 4.99 -7.62
N ALA A 88 4.56 5.50 -6.57
CA ALA A 88 4.63 6.92 -6.25
C ALA A 88 5.99 7.25 -5.62
N PRO A 89 6.80 8.16 -6.21
CA PRO A 89 8.06 8.58 -5.61
C PRO A 89 7.78 9.29 -4.27
N ASP A 90 8.59 8.97 -3.26
CA ASP A 90 8.60 9.61 -1.93
C ASP A 90 7.27 9.58 -1.14
N ILE A 91 6.31 8.73 -1.52
CA ILE A 91 5.03 8.54 -0.81
C ILE A 91 4.81 7.06 -0.47
N PRO A 92 4.72 6.68 0.83
CA PRO A 92 4.32 5.34 1.23
C PRO A 92 2.94 4.99 0.67
N SER A 93 2.83 3.86 -0.03
CA SER A 93 1.63 3.47 -0.78
C SER A 93 1.29 2.00 -0.56
N VAL A 94 0.01 1.72 -0.32
CA VAL A 94 -0.51 0.34 -0.16
C VAL A 94 -1.77 0.15 -0.99
N LEU A 95 -1.99 -1.08 -1.48
CA LEU A 95 -3.24 -1.50 -2.10
C LEU A 95 -4.01 -2.38 -1.12
N VAL A 96 -5.27 -2.04 -0.86
CA VAL A 96 -6.14 -2.77 0.05
C VAL A 96 -7.24 -3.45 -0.75
N GLU A 97 -7.26 -4.77 -0.69
CA GLU A 97 -8.35 -5.58 -1.22
C GLU A 97 -9.33 -5.86 -0.09
N THR A 98 -10.50 -5.23 -0.18
CA THR A 98 -11.53 -5.20 0.87
C THR A 98 -12.44 -6.43 0.85
N ALA A 99 -12.73 -6.98 -0.33
CA ALA A 99 -13.50 -8.19 -0.56
C ALA A 99 -13.40 -8.66 -2.03
N PHE A 100 -13.82 -9.89 -2.31
CA PHE A 100 -13.94 -10.48 -3.63
C PHE A 100 -15.36 -10.31 -4.19
N ILE A 101 -15.51 -9.48 -5.22
CA ILE A 101 -16.79 -9.27 -5.93
C ILE A 101 -17.33 -10.58 -6.53
N SER A 102 -16.45 -11.53 -6.89
CA SER A 102 -16.87 -12.84 -7.41
C SER A 102 -17.53 -13.75 -6.36
N ASN A 103 -17.41 -13.42 -5.07
CA ASN A 103 -18.09 -14.11 -3.98
C ASN A 103 -19.39 -13.34 -3.64
N PRO A 104 -20.59 -13.91 -3.89
CA PRO A 104 -21.86 -13.20 -3.67
C PRO A 104 -22.06 -12.67 -2.24
N GLN A 105 -21.51 -13.36 -1.24
CA GLN A 105 -21.61 -12.92 0.16
C GLN A 105 -20.77 -11.67 0.41
N GLU A 106 -19.56 -11.63 -0.14
CA GLU A 106 -18.66 -10.49 -0.04
C GLU A 106 -19.13 -9.32 -0.92
N GLU A 107 -19.70 -9.60 -2.09
CA GLU A 107 -20.35 -8.59 -2.93
C GLU A 107 -21.51 -7.90 -2.20
N ALA A 108 -22.36 -8.67 -1.52
CA ALA A 108 -23.47 -8.11 -0.73
C ALA A 108 -22.95 -7.20 0.41
N LEU A 109 -21.85 -7.58 1.06
CA LEU A 109 -21.18 -6.73 2.06
C LEU A 109 -20.61 -5.46 1.43
N LEU A 110 -19.99 -5.55 0.25
CA LEU A 110 -19.46 -4.39 -0.47
C LEU A 110 -20.55 -3.39 -0.87
N ARG A 111 -21.82 -3.83 -1.00
CA ARG A 111 -22.98 -2.95 -1.27
C ARG A 111 -23.59 -2.33 -0.01
N SER A 112 -23.19 -2.77 1.18
CA SER A 112 -23.72 -2.29 2.45
C SER A 112 -22.96 -1.07 2.96
N THR A 113 -23.66 0.07 3.12
CA THR A 113 -23.09 1.29 3.70
C THR A 113 -22.48 1.04 5.08
N SER A 114 -23.18 0.31 5.94
CA SER A 114 -22.68 -0.02 7.29
C SER A 114 -21.38 -0.83 7.27
N HIS A 115 -21.14 -1.63 6.23
CA HIS A 115 -19.91 -2.39 6.08
C HIS A 115 -18.78 -1.52 5.52
N GLN A 116 -19.10 -0.67 4.53
CA GLN A 116 -18.17 0.33 4.00
C GLN A 116 -17.67 1.27 5.10
N ASP A 117 -18.56 1.74 5.99
CA ASP A 117 -18.21 2.60 7.12
C ASP A 117 -17.26 1.92 8.10
N LYS A 118 -17.50 0.64 8.41
CA LYS A 118 -16.59 -0.15 9.26
C LYS A 118 -15.21 -0.26 8.62
N LEU A 119 -15.14 -0.57 7.33
CA LEU A 119 -13.88 -0.67 6.60
C LEU A 119 -13.13 0.68 6.58
N ALA A 120 -13.84 1.77 6.28
CA ALA A 120 -13.28 3.12 6.30
C ALA A 120 -12.73 3.49 7.69
N GLN A 121 -13.47 3.19 8.75
CA GLN A 121 -13.04 3.43 10.13
C GLN A 121 -11.81 2.59 10.51
N ALA A 122 -11.73 1.34 10.07
CA ALA A 122 -10.55 0.51 10.29
C ALA A 122 -9.32 1.06 9.56
N MET A 123 -9.48 1.50 8.30
CA MET A 123 -8.38 2.13 7.57
C MET A 123 -7.93 3.43 8.24
N MET A 124 -8.86 4.29 8.66
CA MET A 124 -8.55 5.51 9.41
C MET A 124 -7.80 5.22 10.71
N THR A 125 -8.25 4.22 11.46
CA THR A 125 -7.58 3.77 12.69
C THR A 125 -6.17 3.25 12.38
N GLY A 126 -6.00 2.49 11.29
CA GLY A 126 -4.71 2.03 10.81
C GLY A 126 -3.74 3.18 10.49
N ILE A 127 -4.23 4.23 9.80
CA ILE A 127 -3.47 5.46 9.50
C ILE A 127 -3.01 6.13 10.80
N GLN A 128 -3.94 6.33 11.75
CA GLN A 128 -3.63 6.96 13.04
C GLN A 128 -2.58 6.16 13.83
N ARG A 129 -2.71 4.83 13.87
CA ARG A 129 -1.76 3.94 14.53
C ARG A 129 -0.37 4.01 13.90
N TYR A 130 -0.30 4.04 12.57
CA TYR A 130 0.97 4.20 11.87
C TYR A 130 1.68 5.49 12.28
N PHE A 131 0.99 6.64 12.24
CA PHE A 131 1.58 7.93 12.61
C PHE A 131 1.90 8.04 14.10
N THR A 132 1.14 7.37 14.96
CA THR A 132 1.45 7.31 16.40
C THR A 132 2.75 6.53 16.66
N ALA A 133 2.96 5.43 15.93
CA ALA A 133 4.16 4.59 16.06
C ALA A 133 5.37 5.13 15.26
N ASN A 134 5.12 5.93 14.23
CA ASN A 134 6.11 6.56 13.37
C ASN A 134 5.80 8.06 13.32
N PRO A 135 5.97 8.79 14.43
CA PRO A 135 5.76 10.22 14.43
C PRO A 135 6.65 10.83 13.35
N PRO A 136 6.11 11.72 12.49
CA PRO A 136 6.93 12.39 11.51
C PRO A 136 8.06 13.08 12.27
N LEU A 137 9.30 12.90 11.81
CA LEU A 137 10.40 13.72 12.30
C LEU A 137 9.94 15.17 12.13
N ALA A 138 9.83 15.90 13.25
CA ALA A 138 9.45 17.30 13.21
C ALA A 138 10.28 17.97 12.12
N ARG A 139 9.63 18.64 11.17
CA ARG A 139 10.36 19.44 10.18
C ARG A 139 11.22 20.41 11.00
N LEU A 140 12.53 20.19 11.01
CA LEU A 140 13.51 21.16 11.46
C LEU A 140 13.38 22.37 10.53
N GLY A 141 12.43 23.26 10.83
CA GLY A 141 12.06 24.36 9.96
C GLY A 141 10.93 25.22 10.52
N ASP A 142 10.03 24.67 11.34
CA ASP A 142 8.95 25.46 11.96
C ASP A 142 9.21 25.65 13.46
N VAL A 143 10.31 26.33 13.80
CA VAL A 143 10.45 26.99 15.11
C VAL A 143 11.08 28.37 14.90
N SER A 144 10.22 29.39 15.01
CA SER A 144 10.45 30.83 15.21
C SER A 144 11.04 31.64 14.05
#